data_AF-A0A3A0D7R2-F1
#
_entry.id   AF-A0A3A0D7R2-F1
#
_cell.length_a   1.000
_cell.length_b   1.000
_cell.length_c   1.000
_cell.angle_alpha   90.00
_cell.angle_beta   90.00
_cell.angle_gamma   90.00
#
_symmetry.space_group_name_H-M   'P 1'
#
loop_
_entity.id
_entity.type
_entity.pdbx_description
1 polymer ?
#
loop_
_entity_poly.entity_id
_entity_poly.type
_entity_poly.pdbx_seq_one_letter_code
_entity_poly.pdbx_strand_id
1 'polypeptide(L)'
;MSSPSAEVREASVSCRRRVVWGSVLALVLLRLCVGWHFYREGTKKLDYDPHTGRLSVSFSAEPFFRMAVGPVADIVKDRLPNVYNWERYLAVPRQARPSTIEELEARQKWDREYAARRKAAADKKETPPVEFPPYSPYYAWADRIDQGWRKALERFTSISGLTDQQKSAAKERLEFRRQQLADYLAEQNDAIAEWEHELWRLEQMKADGGAVDLPFLGTRIEEKQAETTAASAAWIAQVQEIEQAFRNDLRGLLSEEQSADASVASAVDAALRDENDRKLHFMNVAVTVVVTGVGVLLLVGLFTRAASVLGIGFLLSVMATQPPWVPGANNPVFYYQLVEIAGLVVLVASGAGRWAGLDVFIHRLLGGRRES
;
A
#
# COMPACT_ATOMS: atom_id res chain seq x y z
N MET A 1 -53.55 -52.00 17.69
CA MET A 1 -53.93 -50.60 17.95
C MET A 1 -52.73 -49.93 18.60
N SER A 2 -51.98 -49.15 17.84
CA SER A 2 -50.83 -48.39 18.35
C SER A 2 -51.34 -47.31 19.31
N SER A 3 -50.72 -47.19 20.48
CA SER A 3 -51.15 -46.25 21.51
C SER A 3 -50.96 -44.81 21.03
N PRO A 4 -51.91 -43.87 21.21
CA PRO A 4 -51.82 -42.48 20.71
C PRO A 4 -50.58 -41.72 21.23
N SER A 5 -49.95 -42.18 22.32
CA SER A 5 -48.67 -41.65 22.81
C SER A 5 -47.47 -41.99 21.91
N ALA A 6 -47.53 -43.06 21.12
CA ALA A 6 -46.45 -43.49 20.22
C ALA A 6 -46.43 -42.64 18.94
N GLU A 7 -47.60 -42.37 18.34
CA GLU A 7 -47.73 -41.54 17.14
C GLU A 7 -47.31 -40.09 17.39
N VAL A 8 -47.68 -39.51 18.54
CA VAL A 8 -47.24 -38.15 18.93
C VAL A 8 -45.72 -38.08 19.13
N ARG A 9 -45.11 -39.13 19.70
CA ARG A 9 -43.65 -39.21 19.86
C ARG A 9 -42.95 -39.34 18.51
N GLU A 10 -43.42 -40.20 17.62
CA GLU A 10 -42.87 -40.34 16.25
C GLU A 10 -42.99 -39.06 15.42
N ALA A 11 -44.14 -38.37 15.51
CA ALA A 11 -44.34 -37.07 14.84
C ALA A 11 -43.36 -36.01 15.37
N SER A 12 -43.12 -35.98 16.69
CA SER A 12 -42.17 -35.04 17.31
C SER A 12 -40.71 -35.32 16.91
N VAL A 13 -40.33 -36.59 16.77
CA VAL A 13 -38.99 -37.02 16.34
C VAL A 13 -38.78 -36.73 14.85
N SER A 14 -39.78 -37.00 14.02
CA SER A 14 -39.76 -36.67 12.58
C SER A 14 -39.64 -35.17 12.33
N CYS A 15 -40.41 -34.34 13.06
CA CYS A 15 -40.32 -32.88 13.01
C CYS A 15 -38.92 -32.39 13.43
N ARG A 16 -38.40 -32.86 14.57
CA ARG A 16 -37.06 -32.52 15.05
C ARG A 16 -35.96 -32.92 14.05
N ARG A 17 -36.09 -34.09 13.43
CA ARG A 17 -35.14 -34.58 12.42
C ARG A 17 -35.17 -33.72 11.14
N ARG A 18 -36.35 -33.32 10.67
CA ARG A 18 -36.49 -32.41 9.52
C ARG A 18 -35.85 -31.04 9.78
N VAL A 19 -36.08 -30.47 10.96
CA VAL A 19 -35.46 -29.19 11.36
C VAL A 19 -33.94 -29.30 11.39
N VAL A 20 -33.39 -30.35 12.00
CA VAL A 20 -31.93 -30.56 12.06
C VAL A 20 -31.32 -30.69 10.66
N TRP A 21 -31.89 -31.54 9.80
CA TRP A 21 -31.38 -31.69 8.43
C TRP A 21 -31.55 -30.43 7.58
N GLY A 22 -32.66 -29.70 7.76
CA GLY A 22 -32.88 -28.39 7.12
C GLY A 22 -31.82 -27.37 7.53
N SER A 23 -31.48 -27.30 8.83
CA SER A 23 -30.41 -26.43 9.32
C SER A 23 -29.04 -26.82 8.78
N VAL A 24 -28.71 -28.12 8.74
CA VAL A 24 -27.45 -28.60 8.16
C VAL A 24 -27.36 -28.22 6.68
N LEU A 25 -28.42 -28.44 5.91
CA LEU A 25 -28.46 -28.07 4.48
C LEU A 25 -28.26 -26.56 4.29
N ALA A 26 -28.97 -25.74 5.08
CA ALA A 26 -28.83 -24.29 5.02
C ALA A 26 -27.41 -23.82 5.35
N LEU A 27 -26.75 -24.41 6.35
CA LEU A 27 -25.37 -24.09 6.71
C LEU A 27 -24.38 -24.49 5.62
N VAL A 28 -24.58 -25.64 4.98
CA VAL A 28 -23.76 -26.07 3.84
C VAL A 28 -23.93 -25.13 2.66
N LEU A 29 -25.18 -24.75 2.34
CA LEU A 29 -25.46 -23.78 1.28
C LEU A 29 -24.82 -22.42 1.58
N LEU A 30 -24.96 -21.91 2.80
CA LEU A 30 -24.30 -20.67 3.23
C LEU A 30 -22.78 -20.76 3.05
N ARG A 31 -22.17 -21.86 3.50
CA ARG A 31 -20.72 -22.10 3.33
C ARG A 31 -20.30 -22.09 1.87
N LEU A 32 -21.03 -22.81 1.02
CA LEU A 32 -20.72 -22.90 -0.41
C LEU A 32 -20.92 -21.54 -1.11
N CYS A 33 -21.98 -20.80 -0.80
CA CYS A 33 -22.22 -19.48 -1.38
C CYS A 33 -21.14 -18.47 -0.98
N VAL A 34 -20.81 -18.39 0.31
CA VAL A 34 -19.75 -17.49 0.80
C VAL A 34 -18.39 -17.92 0.27
N GLY A 35 -18.08 -19.22 0.29
CA GLY A 35 -16.85 -19.76 -0.28
C GLY A 35 -16.71 -19.50 -1.77
N TRP A 36 -17.80 -19.65 -2.53
CA TRP A 36 -17.84 -19.35 -3.97
C TRP A 36 -17.61 -17.86 -4.24
N HIS A 37 -18.20 -16.98 -3.43
CA HIS A 37 -18.00 -15.55 -3.54
C HIS A 37 -16.50 -15.19 -3.36
N PHE A 38 -15.89 -15.62 -2.24
CA PHE A 38 -14.47 -15.40 -1.98
C PHE A 38 -13.57 -16.00 -3.07
N TYR A 39 -13.86 -17.24 -3.50
CA TYR A 39 -13.09 -17.90 -4.54
C TYR A 39 -13.12 -17.10 -5.86
N ARG A 40 -14.32 -16.68 -6.30
CA ARG A 40 -14.48 -15.87 -7.51
C ARG A 40 -13.76 -14.52 -7.38
N GLU A 41 -13.89 -13.85 -6.24
CA GLU A 41 -13.19 -12.56 -6.02
C GLU A 41 -11.67 -12.72 -5.98
N GLY A 42 -11.18 -13.86 -5.49
CA GLY A 42 -9.76 -14.18 -5.46
C GLY A 42 -9.19 -14.51 -6.85
N THR A 43 -9.87 -15.37 -7.62
CA THR A 43 -9.38 -15.80 -8.94
C THR A 43 -9.36 -14.68 -9.97
N LYS A 44 -10.24 -13.67 -9.86
CA LYS A 44 -10.17 -12.44 -10.69
C LYS A 44 -8.85 -11.67 -10.56
N LYS A 45 -8.12 -11.89 -9.46
CA LYS A 45 -6.86 -11.19 -9.15
C LYS A 45 -5.63 -11.93 -9.70
N LEU A 46 -5.82 -13.16 -10.18
CA LEU A 46 -4.79 -13.99 -10.75
C LEU A 46 -4.79 -13.85 -12.28
N ASP A 47 -3.60 -13.82 -12.86
CA ASP A 47 -3.39 -13.86 -14.29
C ASP A 47 -2.48 -15.03 -14.63
N TYR A 48 -2.86 -15.83 -15.61
CA TYR A 48 -2.11 -17.01 -16.03
C TYR A 48 -1.65 -16.81 -17.47
N ASP A 49 -0.33 -16.74 -17.65
CA ASP A 49 0.27 -16.69 -18.98
C ASP A 49 0.48 -18.11 -19.52
N PRO A 50 -0.24 -18.53 -20.57
CA PRO A 50 -0.13 -19.87 -21.13
C PRO A 50 1.20 -20.13 -21.84
N HIS A 51 1.90 -19.08 -22.28
CA HIS A 51 3.16 -19.21 -23.02
C HIS A 51 4.35 -19.43 -22.08
N THR A 52 4.32 -18.80 -20.91
CA THR A 52 5.38 -18.95 -19.90
C THR A 52 5.01 -19.94 -18.80
N GLY A 53 3.75 -20.38 -18.74
CA GLY A 53 3.21 -21.25 -17.68
C GLY A 53 3.18 -20.57 -16.30
N ARG A 54 3.31 -19.25 -16.26
CA ARG A 54 3.51 -18.49 -15.02
C ARG A 54 2.18 -17.94 -14.51
N LEU A 55 1.88 -18.25 -13.24
CA LEU A 55 0.80 -17.61 -12.50
C LEU A 55 1.32 -16.31 -11.86
N SER A 56 0.64 -15.21 -12.11
CA SER A 56 0.97 -13.89 -11.59
C SER A 56 -0.25 -13.21 -10.96
N VAL A 57 -0.03 -12.13 -10.21
CA VAL A 57 -1.09 -11.32 -9.62
C VAL A 57 -1.20 -10.03 -10.44
N SER A 58 -2.31 -9.86 -11.16
CA SER A 58 -2.60 -8.67 -11.98
C SER A 58 -3.36 -7.58 -11.20
N PHE A 59 -3.86 -7.92 -10.02
CA PHE A 59 -4.57 -7.01 -9.14
C PHE A 59 -3.65 -5.97 -8.49
N SER A 60 -4.11 -4.72 -8.45
CA SER A 60 -3.53 -3.66 -7.63
C SER A 60 -4.50 -3.17 -6.56
N ALA A 61 -4.07 -3.22 -5.30
CA ALA A 61 -4.77 -2.62 -4.17
C ALA A 61 -4.60 -1.09 -4.10
N GLU A 62 -3.74 -0.51 -4.94
CA GLU A 62 -3.39 0.91 -4.87
C GLU A 62 -4.60 1.85 -4.95
N PRO A 63 -5.54 1.69 -5.90
CA PRO A 63 -6.71 2.57 -5.96
C PRO A 63 -7.55 2.52 -4.68
N PHE A 64 -7.69 1.34 -4.07
CA PHE A 64 -8.43 1.17 -2.82
C PHE A 64 -7.76 1.91 -1.66
N PHE A 65 -6.44 1.86 -1.60
CA PHE A 65 -5.65 2.54 -0.58
C PHE A 65 -5.62 4.06 -0.79
N ARG A 66 -5.58 4.55 -2.05
CA ARG A 66 -5.69 5.98 -2.35
C ARG A 66 -7.02 6.57 -1.89
N MET A 67 -8.11 5.79 -2.01
CA MET A 67 -9.45 6.18 -1.57
C MET A 67 -9.68 5.98 -0.07
N ALA A 68 -8.73 5.46 0.71
CA ALA A 68 -8.92 5.23 2.13
C ALA A 68 -9.20 6.54 2.89
N VAL A 69 -10.18 6.49 3.81
CA VAL A 69 -10.59 7.61 4.68
C VAL A 69 -10.67 7.17 6.14
N GLY A 70 -10.63 8.14 7.06
CA GLY A 70 -10.72 7.88 8.50
C GLY A 70 -9.38 7.52 9.16
N PRO A 71 -9.39 6.94 10.37
CA PRO A 71 -8.21 6.84 11.24
C PRO A 71 -7.05 6.00 10.69
N VAL A 72 -7.32 5.09 9.76
CA VAL A 72 -6.30 4.20 9.16
C VAL A 72 -5.80 4.70 7.80
N ALA A 73 -6.37 5.80 7.27
CA ALA A 73 -6.05 6.28 5.94
C ALA A 73 -4.56 6.59 5.78
N ASP A 74 -3.97 7.32 6.74
CA ASP A 74 -2.56 7.70 6.68
C ASP A 74 -1.65 6.47 6.73
N ILE A 75 -1.97 5.50 7.59
CA ILE A 75 -1.21 4.24 7.72
C ILE A 75 -1.18 3.48 6.40
N VAL A 76 -2.30 3.48 5.68
CA VAL A 76 -2.46 2.76 4.41
C VAL A 76 -1.84 3.53 3.24
N LYS A 77 -2.04 4.85 3.19
CA LYS A 77 -1.47 5.72 2.14
C LYS A 77 0.04 5.84 2.24
N ASP A 78 0.62 5.79 3.44
CA ASP A 78 2.08 5.75 3.65
C ASP A 78 2.74 4.48 3.05
N ARG A 79 1.95 3.43 2.73
CA ARG A 79 2.44 2.19 2.10
C ARG A 79 2.42 2.24 0.58
N LEU A 80 1.82 3.28 -0.01
CA LEU A 80 1.69 3.40 -1.45
C LEU A 80 2.96 3.90 -2.10
N PRO A 81 3.21 3.50 -3.37
CA PRO A 81 4.14 4.19 -4.24
C PRO A 81 3.62 5.62 -4.42
N ASN A 82 4.13 6.51 -3.59
CA ASN A 82 3.88 7.92 -3.64
C ASN A 82 5.27 8.53 -3.59
N VAL A 83 5.69 9.19 -4.68
CA VAL A 83 7.07 9.64 -4.93
C VAL A 83 7.61 10.35 -3.70
N TYR A 84 8.27 9.58 -2.82
CA TYR A 84 8.72 9.99 -1.50
C TYR A 84 7.69 10.75 -0.65
N ASN A 85 6.41 10.35 -0.71
CA ASN A 85 5.29 10.95 0.02
C ASN A 85 5.19 12.48 -0.16
N TRP A 86 5.30 12.95 -1.41
CA TRP A 86 5.29 14.39 -1.72
C TRP A 86 4.07 15.12 -1.14
N GLU A 87 2.88 14.49 -1.08
CA GLU A 87 1.67 15.09 -0.47
C GLU A 87 1.89 15.51 0.99
N ARG A 88 2.82 14.86 1.70
CA ARG A 88 3.12 15.13 3.11
C ARG A 88 4.34 16.03 3.29
N TYR A 89 5.35 15.87 2.44
CA TYR A 89 6.66 16.50 2.63
C TYR A 89 6.94 17.68 1.68
N LEU A 90 6.17 17.79 0.60
CA LEU A 90 6.22 18.88 -0.37
C LEU A 90 4.98 19.77 -0.23
N ALA A 91 3.77 19.19 -0.17
CA ALA A 91 2.50 19.92 -0.12
C ALA A 91 2.17 20.49 1.27
N VAL A 92 3.09 21.27 1.85
CA VAL A 92 2.93 21.86 3.17
C VAL A 92 2.35 23.28 3.03
N PRO A 93 1.13 23.56 3.52
CA PRO A 93 0.57 24.91 3.48
C PRO A 93 1.42 25.88 4.30
N ARG A 94 1.99 26.91 3.66
CA ARG A 94 2.75 27.97 4.34
C ARG A 94 2.43 29.34 3.78
N GLN A 95 2.12 30.27 4.67
CA GLN A 95 1.88 31.65 4.26
C GLN A 95 3.19 32.31 3.80
N ALA A 96 3.19 32.88 2.59
CA ALA A 96 4.28 33.73 2.14
C ALA A 96 4.37 34.97 3.03
N ARG A 97 5.51 35.13 3.72
CA ARG A 97 5.81 36.31 4.54
C ARG A 97 7.26 36.75 4.33
N PRO A 98 7.56 38.04 4.55
CA PRO A 98 8.95 38.49 4.61
C PRO A 98 9.75 37.66 5.62
N SER A 99 10.98 37.31 5.24
CA SER A 99 11.92 36.67 6.15
C SER A 99 12.38 37.67 7.20
N THR A 100 12.52 37.22 8.44
CA THR A 100 13.11 38.00 9.53
C THR A 100 14.62 38.15 9.33
N ILE A 101 15.23 39.12 10.01
CA ILE A 101 16.68 39.34 9.96
C ILE A 101 17.44 38.07 10.41
N GLU A 102 16.99 37.44 11.49
CA GLU A 102 17.59 36.20 12.02
C GLU A 102 17.53 35.05 10.99
N GLU A 103 16.41 34.90 10.28
CA GLU A 103 16.26 33.89 9.22
C GLU A 103 17.19 34.17 8.03
N LEU A 104 17.34 35.43 7.63
CA LEU A 104 18.27 35.82 6.56
C LEU A 104 19.73 35.59 6.95
N GLU A 105 20.10 35.93 8.19
CA GLU A 105 21.44 35.68 8.73
C GLU A 105 21.75 34.18 8.81
N ALA A 106 20.77 33.36 9.25
CA ALA A 106 20.90 31.91 9.28
C ALA A 106 21.09 31.31 7.89
N ARG A 107 20.33 31.78 6.88
CA ARG A 107 20.48 31.38 5.47
C ARG A 107 21.88 31.70 4.95
N GLN A 108 22.31 32.96 5.09
CA GLN A 108 23.63 33.39 4.64
C GLN A 108 24.78 32.68 5.36
N LYS A 109 24.59 32.34 6.64
CA LYS A 109 25.56 31.54 7.40
C LYS A 109 25.66 30.14 6.80
N TRP A 110 24.53 29.46 6.59
CA TRP A 110 24.49 28.13 6.01
C TRP A 110 25.13 28.09 4.62
N ASP A 111 24.79 29.04 3.74
CA ASP A 111 25.34 29.15 2.39
C ASP A 111 26.87 29.28 2.39
N ARG A 112 27.40 30.14 3.26
CA ARG A 112 28.85 30.34 3.41
C ARG A 112 29.55 29.08 3.89
N GLU A 113 28.98 28.41 4.88
CA GLU A 113 29.54 27.17 5.43
C GLU A 113 29.48 26.03 4.41
N TYR A 114 28.39 25.89 3.67
CA TYR A 114 28.24 24.90 2.61
C TYR A 114 29.24 25.13 1.47
N ALA A 115 29.37 26.37 1.00
CA ALA A 115 30.36 26.74 0.00
C ALA A 115 31.80 26.45 0.48
N ALA A 116 32.10 26.70 1.76
CA ALA A 116 33.40 26.38 2.36
C ALA A 116 33.66 24.86 2.40
N ARG A 117 32.66 24.03 2.76
CA ARG A 117 32.77 22.56 2.73
C ARG A 117 33.03 22.04 1.31
N ARG A 118 32.30 22.55 0.31
CA ARG A 118 32.50 22.22 -1.11
C ARG A 118 33.89 22.58 -1.60
N LYS A 119 34.37 23.78 -1.27
CA LYS A 119 35.71 24.24 -1.62
C LYS A 119 36.79 23.36 -0.98
N ALA A 120 36.65 23.04 0.31
CA ALA A 120 37.60 22.17 1.01
C ALA A 120 37.66 20.75 0.41
N ALA A 121 36.53 20.20 -0.02
CA ALA A 121 36.50 18.91 -0.73
C ALA A 121 37.21 19.01 -2.10
N ALA A 122 36.95 20.08 -2.86
CA ALA A 122 37.62 20.32 -4.14
C ALA A 122 39.14 20.46 -3.99
N ASP A 123 39.61 21.20 -2.98
CA ASP A 123 41.04 21.37 -2.68
C ASP A 123 41.72 20.02 -2.35
N LYS A 124 40.97 19.08 -1.74
CA LYS A 124 41.43 17.72 -1.45
C LYS A 124 41.23 16.71 -2.58
N LYS A 125 40.64 17.13 -3.72
CA LYS A 125 40.20 16.23 -4.81
C LYS A 125 39.22 15.14 -4.35
N GLU A 126 38.44 15.44 -3.30
CA GLU A 126 37.36 14.59 -2.81
C GLU A 126 36.06 14.95 -3.52
N THR A 127 35.11 14.02 -3.56
CA THR A 127 33.77 14.28 -4.09
C THR A 127 33.09 15.36 -3.23
N PRO A 128 32.69 16.50 -3.82
CA PRO A 128 32.09 17.57 -3.05
C PRO A 128 30.77 17.12 -2.39
N PRO A 129 30.52 17.46 -1.10
CA PRO A 129 29.30 17.06 -0.42
C PRO A 129 28.08 17.68 -1.12
N VAL A 130 27.02 16.89 -1.31
CA VAL A 130 25.71 17.41 -1.74
C VAL A 130 24.80 17.48 -0.52
N GLU A 131 24.34 18.68 -0.18
CA GLU A 131 23.40 18.95 0.92
C GLU A 131 22.26 19.85 0.43
N PHE A 132 21.06 19.64 0.97
CA PHE A 132 19.90 20.49 0.69
C PHE A 132 19.77 21.58 1.76
N PRO A 133 19.46 22.84 1.39
CA PRO A 133 19.31 23.90 2.36
C PRO A 133 18.10 23.65 3.30
N PRO A 134 18.28 23.64 4.64
CA PRO A 134 17.21 23.31 5.59
C PRO A 134 16.02 24.28 5.57
N TYR A 135 16.23 25.49 5.04
CA TYR A 135 15.21 26.53 4.94
C TYR A 135 14.44 26.50 3.62
N SER A 136 14.83 25.65 2.67
CA SER A 136 14.13 25.51 1.41
C SER A 136 12.78 24.80 1.61
N PRO A 137 11.72 25.17 0.87
CA PRO A 137 10.39 24.59 1.00
C PRO A 137 10.40 23.09 0.67
N TYR A 138 11.24 22.68 -0.28
CA TYR A 138 11.40 21.29 -0.71
C TYR A 138 12.28 20.42 0.22
N TYR A 139 12.90 20.97 1.27
CA TYR A 139 13.94 20.28 2.04
C TYR A 139 13.51 18.89 2.54
N ALA A 140 12.33 18.81 3.17
CA ALA A 140 11.84 17.57 3.76
C ALA A 140 11.59 16.48 2.70
N TRP A 141 11.14 16.86 1.51
CA TRP A 141 10.94 15.95 0.40
C TRP A 141 12.27 15.51 -0.22
N ALA A 142 13.20 16.46 -0.43
CA ALA A 142 14.53 16.18 -0.96
C ALA A 142 15.34 15.22 -0.08
N ASP A 143 15.30 15.40 1.25
CA ASP A 143 15.93 14.51 2.21
C ASP A 143 15.39 13.07 2.14
N ARG A 144 14.07 12.91 1.95
CA ARG A 144 13.44 11.60 1.76
C ARG A 144 13.90 10.92 0.46
N ILE A 145 13.94 11.67 -0.63
CA ILE A 145 14.45 11.18 -1.93
C ILE A 145 15.89 10.70 -1.76
N ASP A 146 16.75 11.52 -1.15
CA ASP A 146 18.16 11.20 -0.94
C ASP A 146 18.37 9.94 -0.09
N GLN A 147 17.62 9.81 1.00
CA GLN A 147 17.63 8.60 1.83
C GLN A 147 17.20 7.36 1.03
N GLY A 148 16.21 7.49 0.15
CA GLY A 148 15.78 6.43 -0.75
C GLY A 148 16.88 5.96 -1.68
N TRP A 149 17.55 6.91 -2.33
CA TRP A 149 18.62 6.62 -3.27
C TRP A 149 19.86 6.02 -2.58
N ARG A 150 20.19 6.51 -1.38
CA ARG A 150 21.26 5.93 -0.54
C ARG A 150 20.97 4.48 -0.17
N LYS A 151 19.74 4.18 0.27
CA LYS A 151 19.31 2.80 0.55
C LYS A 151 19.30 1.92 -0.69
N ALA A 152 18.95 2.46 -1.86
CA ALA A 152 19.02 1.73 -3.12
C ALA A 152 20.49 1.40 -3.47
N LEU A 153 21.41 2.34 -3.29
CA LEU A 153 22.84 2.13 -3.48
C LEU A 153 23.42 1.10 -2.50
N GLU A 154 23.05 1.17 -1.21
CA GLU A 154 23.46 0.19 -0.21
C GLU A 154 23.04 -1.23 -0.61
N ARG A 155 21.78 -1.40 -1.03
CA ARG A 155 21.28 -2.68 -1.54
C ARG A 155 22.03 -3.12 -2.79
N PHE A 156 22.24 -2.21 -3.74
CA PHE A 156 22.97 -2.51 -4.99
C PHE A 156 24.39 -2.98 -4.71
N THR A 157 25.14 -2.25 -3.89
CA THR A 157 26.54 -2.58 -3.55
C THR A 157 26.69 -3.85 -2.69
N SER A 158 25.60 -4.34 -2.09
CA SER A 158 25.55 -5.61 -1.37
C SER A 158 25.37 -6.85 -2.26
N ILE A 159 25.09 -6.66 -3.56
CA ILE A 159 24.91 -7.77 -4.52
C ILE A 159 26.23 -8.53 -4.68
N SER A 160 26.17 -9.84 -4.47
CA SER A 160 27.28 -10.76 -4.73
C SER A 160 27.62 -10.78 -6.21
N GLY A 161 28.91 -10.68 -6.54
CA GLY A 161 29.40 -10.68 -7.93
C GLY A 161 29.74 -9.31 -8.48
N LEU A 162 29.43 -8.21 -7.77
CA LEU A 162 29.90 -6.87 -8.14
C LEU A 162 31.36 -6.63 -7.74
N THR A 163 32.13 -6.06 -8.65
CA THR A 163 33.53 -5.67 -8.42
C THR A 163 33.63 -4.41 -7.57
N ASP A 164 34.77 -4.18 -6.92
CA ASP A 164 34.99 -2.96 -6.14
C ASP A 164 34.97 -1.70 -7.03
N GLN A 165 35.40 -1.83 -8.29
CA GLN A 165 35.30 -0.76 -9.27
C GLN A 165 33.84 -0.42 -9.58
N GLN A 166 32.97 -1.41 -9.78
CA GLN A 166 31.53 -1.19 -9.98
C GLN A 166 30.88 -0.52 -8.77
N LYS A 167 31.25 -0.95 -7.56
CA LYS A 167 30.75 -0.34 -6.32
C LYS A 167 31.22 1.11 -6.14
N SER A 168 32.47 1.41 -6.48
CA SER A 168 32.99 2.79 -6.46
C SER A 168 32.28 3.66 -7.50
N ALA A 169 32.16 3.18 -8.73
CA ALA A 169 31.45 3.87 -9.80
C ALA A 169 29.98 4.12 -9.42
N ALA A 170 29.31 3.16 -8.78
CA ALA A 170 27.94 3.33 -8.31
C ALA A 170 27.79 4.48 -7.29
N LYS A 171 28.77 4.66 -6.38
CA LYS A 171 28.80 5.80 -5.46
C LYS A 171 28.96 7.13 -6.20
N GLU A 172 29.83 7.17 -7.22
CA GLU A 172 30.01 8.37 -8.05
C GLU A 172 28.73 8.72 -8.85
N ARG A 173 28.04 7.71 -9.40
CA ARG A 173 26.74 7.91 -10.07
C ARG A 173 25.68 8.45 -9.12
N LEU A 174 25.65 7.96 -7.88
CA LEU A 174 24.77 8.52 -6.85
C LEU A 174 25.08 10.00 -6.62
N GLU A 175 26.33 10.36 -6.31
CA GLU A 175 26.69 11.76 -6.03
C GLU A 175 26.41 12.70 -7.21
N PHE A 176 26.63 12.24 -8.45
CA PHE A 176 26.23 12.98 -9.65
C PHE A 176 24.72 13.25 -9.70
N ARG A 177 23.89 12.22 -9.46
CA ARG A 177 22.43 12.36 -9.48
C ARG A 177 21.91 13.18 -8.31
N ARG A 178 22.53 13.07 -7.12
CA ARG A 178 22.24 13.91 -5.97
C ARG A 178 22.47 15.39 -6.30
N GLN A 179 23.58 15.71 -6.97
CA GLN A 179 23.86 17.07 -7.42
C GLN A 179 22.79 17.54 -8.43
N GLN A 180 22.44 16.71 -9.42
CA GLN A 180 21.40 17.03 -10.39
C GLN A 180 20.04 17.33 -9.71
N LEU A 181 19.67 16.54 -8.70
CA LEU A 181 18.46 16.78 -7.90
C LEU A 181 18.54 18.10 -7.12
N ALA A 182 19.69 18.37 -6.49
CA ALA A 182 19.89 19.59 -5.73
C ALA A 182 19.80 20.85 -6.62
N ASP A 183 20.42 20.81 -7.79
CA ASP A 183 20.39 21.91 -8.77
C ASP A 183 18.96 22.15 -9.28
N TYR A 184 18.26 21.07 -9.64
CA TYR A 184 16.87 21.15 -10.07
C TYR A 184 15.96 21.76 -9.01
N LEU A 185 16.00 21.25 -7.77
CA LEU A 185 15.13 21.74 -6.71
C LEU A 185 15.48 23.17 -6.30
N ALA A 186 16.76 23.54 -6.34
CA ALA A 186 17.19 24.92 -6.11
C ALA A 186 16.60 25.88 -7.16
N GLU A 187 16.53 25.46 -8.42
CA GLU A 187 15.87 26.23 -9.49
C GLU A 187 14.35 26.35 -9.25
N GLN A 188 13.71 25.31 -8.72
CA GLN A 188 12.27 25.29 -8.42
C GLN A 188 11.90 25.94 -7.08
N ASN A 189 12.86 26.44 -6.30
CA ASN A 189 12.66 26.90 -4.93
C ASN A 189 11.51 27.92 -4.81
N ASP A 190 11.56 28.99 -5.60
CA ASP A 190 10.58 30.08 -5.53
C ASP A 190 9.19 29.61 -5.99
N ALA A 191 9.12 28.78 -7.04
CA ALA A 191 7.86 28.22 -7.55
C ALA A 191 7.19 27.29 -6.52
N ILE A 192 7.99 26.49 -5.80
CA ILE A 192 7.48 25.64 -4.72
C ILE A 192 7.02 26.50 -3.54
N ALA A 193 7.76 27.56 -3.17
CA ALA A 193 7.37 28.47 -2.09
C ALA A 193 6.05 29.20 -2.40
N GLU A 194 5.87 29.66 -3.65
CA GLU A 194 4.61 30.26 -4.10
C GLU A 194 3.45 29.26 -4.03
N TRP A 195 3.70 28.01 -4.44
CA TRP A 195 2.69 26.96 -4.35
C TRP A 195 2.34 26.57 -2.90
N GLU A 196 3.30 26.54 -1.95
CA GLU A 196 3.00 26.38 -0.52
C GLU A 196 2.05 27.49 -0.02
N HIS A 197 2.18 28.71 -0.57
CA HIS A 197 1.25 29.80 -0.29
C HIS A 197 -0.14 29.57 -0.89
N GLU A 198 -0.23 29.03 -2.10
CA GLU A 198 -1.52 28.62 -2.70
C GLU A 198 -2.24 27.56 -1.88
N LEU A 199 -1.50 26.58 -1.34
CA LEU A 199 -2.04 25.57 -0.44
C LEU A 199 -2.57 26.20 0.86
N TRP A 200 -1.85 27.18 1.40
CA TRP A 200 -2.33 27.93 2.56
C TRP A 200 -3.62 28.70 2.24
N ARG A 201 -3.72 29.36 1.07
CA ARG A 201 -4.95 30.04 0.64
C ARG A 201 -6.12 29.06 0.52
N LEU A 202 -5.88 27.87 -0.03
CA LEU A 202 -6.88 26.81 -0.13
C LEU A 202 -7.34 26.32 1.25
N GLU A 203 -6.44 26.19 2.21
CA GLU A 203 -6.78 25.81 3.58
C GLU A 203 -7.65 26.89 4.26
N GLN A 204 -7.31 28.17 4.09
CA GLN A 204 -8.15 29.28 4.58
C GLN A 204 -9.53 29.27 3.90
N MET A 205 -9.60 29.08 2.58
CA MET A 205 -10.88 28.97 1.86
C MET A 205 -11.76 27.82 2.36
N LYS A 206 -11.17 26.68 2.72
CA LYS A 206 -11.90 25.55 3.30
C LYS A 206 -12.42 25.87 4.70
N ALA A 207 -11.62 26.54 5.52
CA ALA A 207 -12.03 26.98 6.85
C ALA A 207 -13.19 27.98 6.78
N ASP A 208 -13.11 28.96 5.88
CA ASP A 208 -14.15 29.98 5.68
C ASP A 208 -15.40 29.40 5.02
N GLY A 209 -15.25 28.51 4.04
CA GLY A 209 -16.35 27.86 3.32
C GLY A 209 -17.14 26.87 4.18
N GLY A 210 -16.51 26.25 5.19
CA GLY A 210 -17.19 25.40 6.16
C GLY A 210 -18.19 26.15 7.06
N ALA A 211 -18.11 27.49 7.12
CA ALA A 211 -19.03 28.32 7.90
C ALA A 211 -20.28 28.77 7.14
N VAL A 212 -20.32 28.64 5.80
CA VAL A 212 -21.40 29.15 4.96
C VAL A 212 -21.76 28.15 3.86
N ASP A 213 -22.95 27.55 3.96
CA ASP A 213 -23.49 26.55 3.03
C ASP A 213 -23.93 27.20 1.70
N LEU A 214 -22.95 27.61 0.89
CA LEU A 214 -23.17 28.20 -0.43
C LEU A 214 -22.61 27.28 -1.53
N PRO A 215 -23.44 26.77 -2.45
CA PRO A 215 -23.02 25.85 -3.52
C PRO A 215 -21.83 26.34 -4.37
N PHE A 216 -21.71 27.65 -4.61
CA PHE A 216 -20.64 28.24 -5.41
C PHE A 216 -19.26 28.23 -4.73
N LEU A 217 -19.22 28.20 -3.39
CA LEU A 217 -17.95 28.11 -2.65
C LEU A 217 -17.37 26.70 -2.75
N GLY A 218 -18.22 25.67 -2.75
CA GLY A 218 -17.81 24.27 -2.92
C GLY A 218 -17.09 24.04 -4.25
N THR A 219 -17.69 24.45 -5.37
CA THR A 219 -17.08 24.32 -6.71
C THR A 219 -15.73 25.04 -6.79
N ARG A 220 -15.61 26.22 -6.20
CA ARG A 220 -14.35 26.99 -6.22
C ARG A 220 -13.24 26.33 -5.37
N ILE A 221 -13.60 25.70 -4.25
CA ILE A 221 -12.66 24.92 -3.43
C ILE A 221 -12.19 23.68 -4.20
N GLU A 222 -13.10 22.98 -4.88
CA GLU A 222 -12.77 21.81 -5.70
C GLU A 222 -11.85 22.19 -6.88
N GLU A 223 -12.17 23.28 -7.60
CA GLU A 223 -11.32 23.82 -8.67
C GLU A 223 -9.93 24.18 -8.16
N LYS A 224 -9.84 24.88 -7.02
CA LYS A 224 -8.55 25.29 -6.45
C LYS A 224 -7.75 24.10 -5.90
N GLN A 225 -8.42 23.09 -5.35
CA GLN A 225 -7.81 21.82 -4.96
C GLN A 225 -7.24 21.09 -6.18
N ALA A 226 -7.98 21.05 -7.30
CA ALA A 226 -7.51 20.42 -8.52
C ALA A 226 -6.30 21.16 -9.11
N GLU A 227 -6.34 22.49 -9.15
CA GLU A 227 -5.24 23.35 -9.62
C GLU A 227 -3.96 23.14 -8.81
N THR A 228 -4.05 23.22 -7.47
CA THR A 228 -2.90 23.02 -6.58
C THR A 228 -2.35 21.59 -6.65
N THR A 229 -3.21 20.58 -6.84
CA THR A 229 -2.74 19.20 -7.04
C THR A 229 -1.99 19.07 -8.38
N ALA A 230 -2.52 19.65 -9.45
CA ALA A 230 -1.91 19.60 -10.78
C ALA A 230 -0.55 20.30 -10.86
N ALA A 231 -0.36 21.41 -10.12
CA ALA A 231 0.90 22.16 -10.10
C ALA A 231 2.11 21.31 -9.69
N SER A 232 1.92 20.33 -8.80
CA SER A 232 2.99 19.45 -8.33
C SER A 232 3.45 18.40 -9.36
N ALA A 233 2.63 18.11 -10.37
CA ALA A 233 2.83 16.99 -11.28
C ALA A 233 4.14 17.09 -12.06
N ALA A 234 4.51 18.30 -12.51
CA ALA A 234 5.76 18.52 -13.24
C ALA A 234 7.00 18.25 -12.38
N TRP A 235 6.99 18.69 -11.11
CA TRP A 235 8.10 18.44 -10.18
C TRP A 235 8.26 16.96 -9.87
N ILE A 236 7.14 16.28 -9.63
CA ILE A 236 7.12 14.83 -9.38
C ILE A 236 7.67 14.08 -10.59
N ALA A 237 7.21 14.43 -11.80
CA ALA A 237 7.66 13.79 -13.03
C ALA A 237 9.17 13.98 -13.26
N GLN A 238 9.69 15.19 -13.03
CA GLN A 238 11.12 15.45 -13.19
C GLN A 238 11.97 14.68 -12.18
N VAL A 239 11.53 14.60 -10.92
CA VAL A 239 12.22 13.78 -9.90
C VAL A 239 12.21 12.30 -10.27
N GLN A 240 11.08 11.78 -10.77
CA GLN A 240 10.98 10.40 -11.26
C GLN A 240 11.90 10.16 -12.46
N GLU A 241 12.05 11.13 -13.36
CA GLU A 241 12.98 11.03 -14.48
C GLU A 241 14.44 10.96 -14.01
N ILE A 242 14.84 11.82 -13.06
CA ILE A 242 16.19 11.78 -12.47
C ILE A 242 16.42 10.45 -11.74
N GLU A 243 15.43 9.96 -10.98
CA GLU A 243 15.50 8.66 -10.31
C GLU A 243 15.61 7.50 -11.31
N GLN A 244 14.83 7.53 -12.40
CA GLN A 244 14.91 6.50 -13.43
C GLN A 244 16.28 6.53 -14.11
N ALA A 245 16.83 7.72 -14.37
CA ALA A 245 18.17 7.88 -14.89
C ALA A 245 19.24 7.33 -13.92
N PHE A 246 19.09 7.57 -12.61
CA PHE A 246 19.94 6.97 -11.58
C PHE A 246 19.88 5.42 -11.61
N ARG A 247 18.67 4.85 -11.68
CA ARG A 247 18.49 3.39 -11.77
C ARG A 247 19.11 2.82 -13.05
N ASN A 248 19.01 3.54 -14.16
CA ASN A 248 19.61 3.15 -15.43
C ASN A 248 21.15 3.23 -15.38
N ASP A 249 21.71 4.27 -14.75
CA ASP A 249 23.16 4.40 -14.56
C ASP A 249 23.72 3.20 -13.78
N LEU A 250 23.01 2.75 -12.73
CA LEU A 250 23.43 1.59 -11.95
C LEU A 250 23.35 0.29 -12.74
N ARG A 251 22.29 0.09 -13.54
CA ARG A 251 22.19 -1.07 -14.45
C ARG A 251 23.30 -1.07 -15.50
N GLY A 252 23.66 0.11 -16.00
CA GLY A 252 24.74 0.28 -16.98
C GLY A 252 26.15 -0.02 -16.46
N LEU A 253 26.32 -0.23 -15.14
CA LEU A 253 27.61 -0.64 -14.57
C LEU A 253 27.85 -2.16 -14.67
N LEU A 254 26.82 -2.95 -14.95
CA LEU A 254 26.92 -4.40 -15.07
C LEU A 254 27.62 -4.78 -16.39
N SER A 255 28.42 -5.84 -16.36
CA SER A 255 28.94 -6.45 -17.59
C SER A 255 27.81 -7.14 -18.37
N GLU A 256 28.05 -7.45 -19.65
CA GLU A 256 27.09 -8.22 -20.45
C GLU A 256 26.77 -9.59 -19.82
N GLU A 257 27.79 -10.25 -19.26
CA GLU A 257 27.65 -11.54 -18.58
C GLU A 257 26.83 -11.43 -17.29
N GLN A 258 27.07 -10.40 -16.47
CA GLN A 258 26.28 -10.13 -15.26
C GLN A 258 24.83 -9.73 -15.59
N SER A 259 24.62 -9.04 -16.71
CA SER A 259 23.28 -8.65 -17.17
C SER A 259 22.49 -9.84 -17.72
N ALA A 260 23.18 -10.82 -18.29
CA ALA A 260 22.59 -12.07 -18.78
C ALA A 260 22.32 -13.08 -17.66
N ASP A 261 23.02 -12.99 -16.52
CA ASP A 261 22.78 -13.82 -15.36
C ASP A 261 21.44 -13.46 -14.68
N ALA A 262 20.47 -14.37 -14.75
CA ALA A 262 19.13 -14.18 -14.20
C ALA A 262 19.12 -13.90 -12.69
N SER A 263 20.09 -14.44 -11.94
CA SER A 263 20.19 -14.22 -10.50
C SER A 263 20.67 -12.81 -10.18
N VAL A 264 21.66 -12.30 -10.91
CA VAL A 264 22.18 -10.94 -10.77
C VAL A 264 21.15 -9.92 -11.25
N ALA A 265 20.54 -10.15 -12.41
CA ALA A 265 19.48 -9.29 -12.93
C ALA A 265 18.30 -9.16 -11.94
N SER A 266 17.86 -10.29 -11.35
CA SER A 266 16.83 -10.28 -10.32
C SER A 266 17.27 -9.58 -9.03
N ALA A 267 18.53 -9.71 -8.62
CA ALA A 267 19.06 -9.04 -7.44
C ALA A 267 19.14 -7.52 -7.64
N VAL A 268 19.54 -7.08 -8.82
CA VAL A 268 19.59 -5.66 -9.21
C VAL A 268 18.19 -5.08 -9.25
N ASP A 269 17.23 -5.73 -9.89
CA ASP A 269 15.85 -5.26 -9.89
C ASP A 269 15.26 -5.20 -8.48
N ALA A 270 15.55 -6.17 -7.62
CA ALA A 270 15.11 -6.13 -6.22
C ALA A 270 15.79 -5.01 -5.40
N ALA A 271 17.06 -4.71 -5.68
CA ALA A 271 17.81 -3.63 -5.04
C ALA A 271 17.31 -2.24 -5.45
N LEU A 272 16.96 -2.07 -6.73
CA LEU A 272 16.51 -0.80 -7.31
C LEU A 272 14.99 -0.56 -7.18
N ARG A 273 14.22 -1.59 -6.83
CA ARG A 273 12.78 -1.44 -6.60
C ARG A 273 12.52 -0.55 -5.38
N ASP A 274 11.56 0.35 -5.52
CA ASP A 274 11.09 1.17 -4.42
C ASP A 274 10.54 0.29 -3.29
N GLU A 275 10.77 0.72 -2.06
CA GLU A 275 10.32 0.00 -0.86
C GLU A 275 8.79 -0.05 -0.81
N ASN A 276 8.13 1.02 -1.23
CA ASN A 276 6.66 1.09 -1.24
C ASN A 276 6.07 0.27 -2.39
N ASP A 277 6.71 0.22 -3.57
CA ASP A 277 6.35 -0.74 -4.63
C ASP A 277 6.42 -2.20 -4.14
N ARG A 278 7.43 -2.53 -3.34
CA ARG A 278 7.57 -3.87 -2.75
C ARG A 278 6.49 -4.14 -1.72
N LYS A 279 6.16 -3.17 -0.87
CA LYS A 279 5.05 -3.27 0.10
C LYS A 279 3.72 -3.45 -0.61
N LEU A 280 3.44 -2.65 -1.63
CA LEU A 280 2.22 -2.75 -2.44
C LEU A 280 2.12 -4.12 -3.12
N HIS A 281 3.21 -4.60 -3.75
CA HIS A 281 3.21 -5.93 -4.35
C HIS A 281 2.95 -7.04 -3.32
N PHE A 282 3.59 -6.95 -2.15
CA PHE A 282 3.31 -7.88 -1.05
C PHE A 282 1.84 -7.85 -0.64
N MET A 283 1.23 -6.66 -0.53
CA MET A 283 -0.19 -6.52 -0.21
C MET A 283 -1.09 -7.11 -1.31
N ASN A 284 -0.78 -6.87 -2.58
CA ASN A 284 -1.53 -7.45 -3.71
C ASN A 284 -1.52 -8.98 -3.66
N VAL A 285 -0.36 -9.58 -3.41
CA VAL A 285 -0.21 -11.03 -3.25
C VAL A 285 -0.95 -11.52 -2.00
N ALA A 286 -0.75 -10.88 -0.85
CA ALA A 286 -1.37 -11.28 0.41
C ALA A 286 -2.90 -11.24 0.32
N VAL A 287 -3.48 -10.16 -0.21
CA VAL A 287 -4.93 -10.04 -0.44
C VAL A 287 -5.42 -11.16 -1.35
N THR A 288 -4.72 -11.42 -2.46
CA THR A 288 -5.10 -12.47 -3.41
C THR A 288 -5.07 -13.86 -2.78
N VAL A 289 -4.01 -14.17 -2.02
CA VAL A 289 -3.86 -15.46 -1.33
C VAL A 289 -4.90 -15.63 -0.23
N VAL A 290 -5.14 -14.61 0.59
CA VAL A 290 -6.15 -14.67 1.66
C VAL A 290 -7.54 -14.88 1.08
N VAL A 291 -7.94 -14.08 0.09
CA VAL A 291 -9.28 -14.15 -0.48
C VAL A 291 -9.51 -15.48 -1.21
N THR A 292 -8.55 -15.89 -2.06
CA THR A 292 -8.65 -17.17 -2.78
C THR A 292 -8.59 -18.36 -1.82
N GLY A 293 -7.66 -18.34 -0.87
CA GLY A 293 -7.46 -19.41 0.11
C GLY A 293 -8.67 -19.62 1.01
N VAL A 294 -9.25 -18.55 1.55
CA VAL A 294 -10.51 -18.61 2.32
C VAL A 294 -11.63 -19.20 1.45
N GLY A 295 -11.76 -18.76 0.20
CA GLY A 295 -12.75 -19.29 -0.73
C GLY A 295 -12.62 -20.81 -0.95
N VAL A 296 -11.42 -21.28 -1.28
CA VAL A 296 -11.14 -22.71 -1.49
C VAL A 296 -11.42 -23.52 -0.23
N LEU A 297 -10.91 -23.07 0.92
CA LEU A 297 -11.10 -23.75 2.21
C LEU A 297 -12.59 -23.88 2.57
N LEU A 298 -13.39 -22.84 2.35
CA LEU A 298 -14.84 -22.89 2.58
C LEU A 298 -15.58 -23.78 1.57
N LEU A 299 -15.21 -23.76 0.29
CA LEU A 299 -15.83 -24.62 -0.73
C LEU A 299 -15.60 -26.11 -0.42
N VAL A 300 -14.34 -26.44 -0.14
CA VAL A 300 -13.88 -27.80 0.19
C VAL A 300 -14.36 -28.22 1.59
N GLY A 301 -14.61 -27.27 2.49
CA GLY A 301 -14.98 -27.53 3.88
C GLY A 301 -13.78 -27.99 4.73
N LEU A 302 -12.60 -27.44 4.45
CA LEU A 302 -11.34 -27.68 5.17
C LEU A 302 -10.98 -26.44 5.99
N PHE A 303 -10.63 -26.63 7.25
CA PHE A 303 -10.38 -25.59 8.26
C PHE A 303 -11.45 -24.51 8.28
N THR A 304 -12.72 -24.88 8.13
CA THR A 304 -13.85 -23.97 7.88
C THR A 304 -13.89 -22.83 8.91
N ARG A 305 -13.72 -23.16 10.20
CA ARG A 305 -13.76 -22.17 11.27
C ARG A 305 -12.59 -21.19 11.21
N ALA A 306 -11.37 -21.68 10.94
CA ALA A 306 -10.19 -20.83 10.81
C ALA A 306 -10.27 -19.96 9.55
N ALA A 307 -10.71 -20.52 8.43
CA ALA A 307 -10.96 -19.79 7.19
C ALA A 307 -12.00 -18.69 7.39
N SER A 308 -13.09 -18.96 8.12
CA SER A 308 -14.09 -17.95 8.42
C SER A 308 -13.56 -16.83 9.32
N VAL A 309 -12.77 -17.14 10.36
CA VAL A 309 -12.15 -16.11 11.21
C VAL A 309 -11.17 -15.25 10.41
N LEU A 310 -10.33 -15.87 9.56
CA LEU A 310 -9.42 -15.15 8.68
C LEU A 310 -10.18 -14.24 7.71
N GLY A 311 -11.26 -14.74 7.11
CA GLY A 311 -12.14 -13.96 6.23
C GLY A 311 -12.78 -12.77 6.94
N ILE A 312 -13.27 -12.96 8.18
CA ILE A 312 -13.81 -11.86 9.01
C ILE A 312 -12.74 -10.80 9.27
N GLY A 313 -11.54 -11.22 9.70
CA GLY A 313 -10.44 -10.29 9.95
C GLY A 313 -10.04 -9.48 8.72
N PHE A 314 -9.99 -10.15 7.55
CA PHE A 314 -9.75 -9.48 6.27
C PHE A 314 -10.84 -8.46 5.93
N LEU A 315 -12.13 -8.83 5.99
CA LEU A 315 -13.23 -7.92 5.69
C LEU A 315 -13.29 -6.73 6.66
N LEU A 316 -13.03 -6.95 7.94
CA LEU A 316 -12.91 -5.86 8.92
C LEU A 316 -11.78 -4.89 8.58
N SER A 317 -10.64 -5.40 8.07
CA SER A 317 -9.55 -4.53 7.61
C SER A 317 -9.96 -3.68 6.40
N VAL A 318 -10.78 -4.20 5.50
CA VAL A 318 -11.33 -3.45 4.36
C VAL A 318 -12.33 -2.39 4.85
N MET A 319 -13.27 -2.78 5.72
CA MET A 319 -14.24 -1.86 6.32
C MET A 319 -13.57 -0.73 7.11
N ALA A 320 -12.45 -1.00 7.77
CA ALA A 320 -11.69 0.02 8.50
C ALA A 320 -11.17 1.15 7.60
N THR A 321 -10.94 0.88 6.31
CA THR A 321 -10.51 1.90 5.33
C THR A 321 -11.66 2.76 4.78
N GLN A 322 -12.92 2.35 5.02
CA GLN A 322 -14.14 3.01 4.54
C GLN A 322 -15.21 3.07 5.64
N PRO A 323 -14.93 3.69 6.80
CA PRO A 323 -15.91 3.81 7.89
C PRO A 323 -17.11 4.68 7.45
N PRO A 324 -18.36 4.22 7.61
CA PRO A 324 -19.53 4.84 6.98
C PRO A 324 -19.92 6.18 7.62
N TRP A 325 -19.34 6.49 8.79
CA TRP A 325 -19.52 7.75 9.50
C TRP A 325 -18.50 8.83 9.10
N VAL A 326 -17.55 8.52 8.20
CA VAL A 326 -16.56 9.49 7.72
C VAL A 326 -16.99 10.07 6.37
N PRO A 327 -17.03 11.41 6.21
CA PRO A 327 -17.31 12.04 4.92
C PRO A 327 -16.36 11.55 3.81
N GLY A 328 -16.92 11.26 2.63
CA GLY A 328 -16.16 10.71 1.50
C GLY A 328 -15.96 9.20 1.51
N ALA A 329 -16.45 8.48 2.53
CA ALA A 329 -16.41 7.02 2.55
C ALA A 329 -17.36 6.40 1.51
N ASN A 330 -16.92 5.31 0.89
CA ASN A 330 -17.74 4.51 -0.01
C ASN A 330 -18.68 3.60 0.79
N ASN A 331 -19.79 4.16 1.25
CA ASN A 331 -20.78 3.48 2.09
C ASN A 331 -21.30 2.14 1.53
N PRO A 332 -21.60 2.00 0.21
CA PRO A 332 -21.99 0.71 -0.35
C PRO A 332 -21.01 -0.42 -0.07
N VAL A 333 -19.70 -0.16 -0.16
CA VAL A 333 -18.65 -1.15 0.12
C VAL A 333 -18.85 -1.67 1.54
N PHE A 334 -18.86 -0.80 2.55
CA PHE A 334 -18.99 -1.19 3.95
C PHE A 334 -20.18 -2.12 4.25
N TYR A 335 -21.37 -1.79 3.73
CA TYR A 335 -22.57 -2.59 3.98
C TYR A 335 -22.54 -3.96 3.31
N TYR A 336 -21.93 -4.10 2.13
CA TYR A 336 -21.74 -5.40 1.50
C TYR A 336 -20.82 -6.29 2.33
N GLN A 337 -19.70 -5.76 2.85
CA GLN A 337 -18.82 -6.54 3.73
C GLN A 337 -19.50 -6.93 5.05
N LEU A 338 -20.37 -6.07 5.59
CA LEU A 338 -21.08 -6.36 6.85
C LEU A 338 -21.96 -7.62 6.73
N VAL A 339 -22.68 -7.78 5.62
CA VAL A 339 -23.52 -8.98 5.37
C VAL A 339 -22.66 -10.23 5.23
N GLU A 340 -21.53 -10.14 4.55
CA GLU A 340 -20.58 -11.25 4.41
C GLU A 340 -19.98 -11.66 5.76
N ILE A 341 -19.60 -10.70 6.60
CA ILE A 341 -19.13 -10.96 7.97
C ILE A 341 -20.22 -11.68 8.77
N ALA A 342 -21.49 -11.26 8.68
CA ALA A 342 -22.58 -11.94 9.36
C ALA A 342 -22.70 -13.42 8.93
N GLY A 343 -22.57 -13.69 7.63
CA GLY A 343 -22.52 -15.07 7.10
C GLY A 343 -21.35 -15.88 7.66
N LEU A 344 -20.14 -15.29 7.68
CA LEU A 344 -18.95 -15.94 8.25
C LEU A 344 -19.08 -16.17 9.76
N VAL A 345 -19.67 -15.24 10.52
CA VAL A 345 -19.94 -15.39 11.96
C VAL A 345 -20.86 -16.58 12.23
N VAL A 346 -21.90 -16.76 11.41
CA VAL A 346 -22.78 -17.95 11.48
C VAL A 346 -21.97 -19.22 11.25
N LEU A 347 -21.04 -19.24 10.28
CA LEU A 347 -20.17 -20.40 10.03
C LEU A 347 -19.21 -20.70 11.19
N VAL A 348 -18.67 -19.65 11.82
CA VAL A 348 -17.83 -19.77 13.03
C VAL A 348 -18.63 -20.35 14.20
N ALA A 349 -19.83 -19.83 14.45
CA ALA A 349 -20.66 -20.19 15.60
C ALA A 349 -21.29 -21.59 15.46
N SER A 350 -21.73 -21.95 14.25
CA SER A 350 -22.42 -23.22 13.99
C SER A 350 -21.48 -24.43 13.86
N GLY A 351 -20.18 -24.20 13.63
CA GLY A 351 -19.22 -25.29 13.39
C GLY A 351 -19.55 -26.10 12.13
N ALA A 352 -20.07 -25.45 11.08
CA ALA A 352 -20.56 -26.08 9.85
C ALA A 352 -19.58 -27.09 9.20
N GLY A 353 -18.27 -26.92 9.38
CA GLY A 353 -17.25 -27.87 8.92
C GLY A 353 -17.41 -29.30 9.46
N ARG A 354 -18.00 -29.47 10.66
CA ARG A 354 -18.16 -30.79 11.31
C ARG A 354 -19.32 -31.65 10.78
N TRP A 355 -20.14 -31.13 9.88
CA TRP A 355 -21.37 -31.81 9.45
C TRP A 355 -21.35 -32.23 7.98
N ALA A 356 -20.52 -31.58 7.13
CA ALA A 356 -20.43 -31.90 5.71
C ALA A 356 -19.17 -31.27 5.04
N GLY A 357 -17.98 -31.44 5.64
CA GLY A 357 -16.71 -30.93 5.11
C GLY A 357 -15.55 -31.89 5.38
N LEU A 358 -14.40 -31.64 4.76
CA LEU A 358 -13.16 -32.39 5.01
C LEU A 358 -12.69 -32.33 6.47
N ASP A 359 -13.12 -31.30 7.21
CA ASP A 359 -12.94 -31.18 8.67
C ASP A 359 -13.46 -32.40 9.46
N VAL A 360 -14.47 -33.10 8.94
CA VAL A 360 -15.00 -34.33 9.55
C VAL A 360 -13.95 -35.43 9.59
N PHE A 361 -13.21 -35.62 8.49
CA PHE A 361 -12.20 -36.67 8.39
C PHE A 361 -11.00 -36.36 9.28
N ILE A 362 -10.57 -35.10 9.35
CA ILE A 362 -9.47 -34.67 10.23
C ILE A 362 -9.84 -34.88 11.70
N HIS A 363 -11.06 -34.50 12.10
CA HIS A 363 -11.53 -34.73 13.46
C HIS A 363 -11.63 -36.22 13.82
N ARG A 364 -12.06 -37.08 12.87
CA ARG A 364 -12.10 -38.53 13.09
C ARG A 364 -10.69 -39.15 13.18
N LEU A 365 -9.75 -38.70 12.36
CA LEU A 365 -8.35 -39.18 12.36
C LEU A 365 -7.58 -38.74 13.62
N LEU A 366 -7.77 -37.51 14.09
CA LEU A 366 -7.11 -37.00 15.31
C LEU A 366 -7.82 -37.46 16.60
N GLY A 367 -9.15 -37.68 16.55
CA GLY A 367 -9.91 -38.22 17.67
C GLY A 367 -9.64 -39.70 17.94
N GLY A 368 -9.43 -40.51 16.89
CA GLY A 368 -9.14 -41.93 17.01
C GLY A 368 -7.77 -42.28 17.64
N ARG A 369 -6.85 -41.31 17.77
CA ARG A 369 -5.54 -41.51 18.46
C ARG A 369 -5.58 -41.27 19.96
N ARG A 370 -6.69 -40.79 20.52
CA ARG A 370 -6.83 -40.58 21.98
C ARG A 370 -7.46 -41.77 22.71
N GLU A 371 -7.85 -42.81 22.00
CA GLU A 371 -8.49 -44.01 22.57
C GLU A 371 -7.69 -45.30 22.34
N SER A 372 -6.39 -45.21 21.98
CA SER A 372 -5.48 -46.37 21.86
C SER A 372 -4.41 -46.37 22.93
#